data_AF-A0A3C0CK14-F1
#
_entry.id   AF-A0A3C0CK14-F1
#
_cell.length_a   1.000
_cell.length_b   1.000
_cell.length_c   1.000
_cell.angle_alpha   90.00
_cell.angle_beta   90.00
_cell.angle_gamma   90.00
#
_symmetry.space_group_name_H-M   'P 1'
#
loop_
_entity.id
_entity.type
_entity.pdbx_description
1 polymer ?
#
loop_
_entity_poly.entity_id
_entity_poly.type
_entity_poly.pdbx_seq_one_letter_code
_entity_poly.pdbx_strand_id
1 'polypeptide(L)'
;YPHEFSGGMRQRAMIAMALSCHPKLLIADEPTTALDVTIQAQIMELMQKIRDETGTSIILITHDLGVVANLADRVAVMYAGKIVEQGSARDIFYRAAHPYTAALLRSLPTVETSRSE
;
A
#
# COMPACT_ATOMS: atom_id res chain seq x y z
N TYR A 1 21.02 11.29 -15.38
CA TYR A 1 21.37 9.89 -15.12
C TYR A 1 20.51 9.34 -13.97
N PRO A 2 19.97 8.09 -14.01
CA PRO A 2 19.05 7.60 -12.97
C PRO A 2 19.62 7.56 -11.55
N HIS A 3 20.94 7.42 -11.43
CA HIS A 3 21.67 7.38 -10.17
C HIS A 3 21.79 8.75 -9.47
N GLU A 4 21.47 9.84 -10.16
CA GLU A 4 21.51 11.20 -9.61
C GLU A 4 20.20 11.58 -8.89
N PHE A 5 19.17 10.75 -9.00
CA PHE A 5 17.86 10.99 -8.41
C PHE A 5 17.75 10.37 -7.01
N SER A 6 17.00 11.03 -6.11
CA SER A 6 16.60 10.40 -4.85
C SER A 6 15.64 9.23 -5.10
N GLY A 7 15.45 8.36 -4.11
CA GLY A 7 14.46 7.27 -4.20
C GLY A 7 13.07 7.76 -4.59
N GLY A 8 12.58 8.81 -3.93
CA GLY A 8 11.28 9.42 -4.25
C GLY A 8 11.21 10.07 -5.64
N MET A 9 12.31 10.64 -6.15
CA MET A 9 12.34 11.18 -7.52
C MET A 9 12.25 10.06 -8.56
N ARG A 10 12.97 8.95 -8.35
CA ARG A 10 12.84 7.76 -9.21
C ARG A 10 11.43 7.18 -9.16
N GLN A 11 10.83 7.11 -7.96
CA GLN A 11 9.46 6.64 -7.77
C GLN A 11 8.46 7.47 -8.58
N ARG A 12 8.54 8.80 -8.47
CA ARG A 12 7.66 9.73 -9.21
C ARG A 12 7.82 9.60 -10.72
N ALA A 13 9.06 9.45 -11.20
CA ALA A 13 9.32 9.19 -12.62
C ALA A 13 8.70 7.86 -13.08
N MET A 14 8.85 6.79 -12.31
CA MET A 14 8.24 5.49 -12.59
C MET A 14 6.71 5.55 -12.64
N ILE A 15 6.09 6.23 -11.67
CA ILE A 15 4.64 6.43 -11.62
C ILE A 15 4.17 7.19 -12.87
N ALA A 16 4.84 8.29 -13.22
CA ALA A 16 4.52 9.06 -14.42
C ALA A 16 4.64 8.21 -15.70
N MET A 17 5.69 7.38 -15.81
CA MET A 17 5.84 6.45 -16.93
C MET A 17 4.70 5.43 -17.00
N ALA A 18 4.33 4.83 -15.86
CA ALA A 18 3.24 3.87 -15.78
C ALA A 18 1.88 4.46 -16.19
N LEU A 19 1.67 5.76 -15.95
CA LEU A 19 0.42 6.46 -16.24
C LEU A 19 0.37 7.15 -17.59
N SER A 20 1.51 7.26 -18.29
CA SER A 20 1.63 7.97 -19.56
C SER A 20 0.62 7.51 -20.63
N CYS A 21 0.17 6.26 -20.57
CA CYS A 21 -0.80 5.68 -21.49
C CYS A 21 -2.25 5.68 -20.99
N HIS A 22 -2.59 6.41 -19.92
CA HIS A 22 -3.92 6.43 -19.30
C HIS A 22 -4.46 5.01 -19.03
N PRO A 23 -3.72 4.17 -18.27
CA PRO A 23 -4.11 2.79 -18.07
C PRO A 23 -5.43 2.72 -17.29
N LYS A 24 -6.23 1.68 -17.56
CA LYS A 24 -7.41 1.39 -16.73
C LYS A 24 -7.05 0.78 -15.37
N LEU A 25 -5.85 0.20 -15.26
CA LEU A 25 -5.36 -0.51 -14.08
C LEU A 25 -3.87 -0.23 -13.87
N LEU A 26 -3.52 0.19 -12.67
CA LEU A 26 -2.15 0.30 -12.17
C LEU A 26 -1.91 -0.82 -11.15
N ILE A 27 -0.85 -1.62 -11.37
CA ILE A 27 -0.37 -2.61 -10.39
C ILE A 27 0.89 -2.02 -9.76
N ALA A 28 0.83 -1.76 -8.46
CA ALA A 28 1.91 -1.19 -7.69
C ALA A 28 2.48 -2.28 -6.76
N ASP A 29 3.61 -2.86 -7.16
CA ASP A 29 4.30 -3.92 -6.41
C ASP A 29 5.34 -3.31 -5.47
N GLU A 30 5.04 -3.35 -4.17
CA GLU A 30 5.84 -2.76 -3.09
C GLU A 30 6.36 -1.35 -3.40
N PRO A 31 5.48 -0.40 -3.79
CA PRO A 31 5.83 0.86 -4.43
C PRO A 31 6.37 1.92 -3.46
N THR A 32 6.64 1.56 -2.21
CA THR A 32 7.21 2.45 -1.20
C THR A 32 8.48 1.88 -0.59
N THR A 33 8.96 0.74 -1.10
CA THR A 33 10.21 0.12 -0.66
C THR A 33 11.38 1.11 -0.77
N ALA A 34 12.19 1.15 0.29
CA ALA A 34 13.36 2.03 0.40
C ALA A 34 13.06 3.55 0.40
N LEU A 35 11.82 3.94 0.68
CA LEU A 35 11.45 5.34 0.94
C LEU A 35 11.31 5.56 2.44
N ASP A 36 11.63 6.77 2.91
CA ASP A 36 11.28 7.19 4.26
C ASP A 36 9.76 7.37 4.39
N VAL A 37 9.26 7.36 5.64
CA VAL A 37 7.83 7.44 5.96
C VAL A 37 7.17 8.69 5.36
N THR A 38 7.89 9.82 5.28
CA THR A 38 7.34 11.08 4.74
C THR A 38 7.15 10.97 3.23
N ILE A 39 8.15 10.46 2.52
CA ILE A 39 8.05 10.26 1.07
C ILE A 39 7.04 9.17 0.71
N GLN A 40 6.95 8.10 1.50
CA GLN A 40 5.91 7.09 1.36
C GLN A 40 4.52 7.73 1.38
N ALA A 41 4.20 8.56 2.38
CA ALA A 41 2.92 9.24 2.46
C ALA A 41 2.64 10.11 1.21
N GLN A 42 3.64 10.86 0.73
CA GLN A 42 3.50 11.67 -0.49
C GLN A 42 3.22 10.83 -1.75
N ILE A 43 3.87 9.66 -1.87
CA ILE A 43 3.65 8.76 -3.01
C ILE A 43 2.24 8.15 -2.94
N MET A 44 1.80 7.78 -1.75
CA MET A 44 0.45 7.24 -1.55
C MET A 44 -0.63 8.28 -1.88
N GLU A 45 -0.45 9.53 -1.43
CA GLU A 45 -1.36 10.64 -1.76
C GLU A 45 -1.40 10.92 -3.26
N LEU A 46 -0.23 10.89 -3.92
CA LEU A 46 -0.14 11.03 -5.37
C LEU A 46 -0.95 9.95 -6.09
N MET A 47 -0.80 8.68 -5.69
CA MET A 47 -1.56 7.56 -6.28
C MET A 47 -3.08 7.71 -6.09
N GLN A 48 -3.51 8.17 -4.91
CA GLN A 48 -4.94 8.46 -4.66
C GLN A 48 -5.47 9.52 -5.60
N LYS A 49 -4.76 10.65 -5.70
CA LYS A 49 -5.14 11.75 -6.58
C LYS A 49 -5.26 11.30 -8.03
N ILE A 50 -4.30 10.50 -8.50
CA ILE A 50 -4.31 9.98 -9.87
C ILE A 50 -5.51 9.08 -10.13
N ARG A 51 -5.82 8.14 -9.21
CA ARG A 51 -7.02 7.30 -9.32
C ARG A 51 -8.27 8.17 -9.42
N ASP A 52 -8.39 9.18 -8.56
CA ASP A 52 -9.59 10.02 -8.47
C ASP A 52 -9.76 10.91 -9.71
N GLU A 53 -8.66 11.41 -10.29
CA GLU A 53 -8.67 12.26 -11.50
C GLU A 53 -8.87 11.47 -12.80
N THR A 54 -8.33 10.25 -12.88
CA THR A 54 -8.29 9.47 -14.13
C THR A 54 -9.28 8.31 -14.20
N GLY A 55 -9.86 7.92 -13.07
CA GLY A 55 -10.65 6.69 -12.95
C GLY A 55 -9.82 5.41 -13.04
N THR A 56 -8.48 5.49 -12.93
CA THR A 56 -7.57 4.34 -12.97
C THR A 56 -7.77 3.47 -11.73
N SER A 57 -8.07 2.18 -11.88
CA SER A 57 -8.08 1.24 -10.76
C SER A 57 -6.66 0.94 -10.27
N ILE A 58 -6.47 0.73 -8.96
CA ILE A 58 -5.16 0.43 -8.38
C ILE A 58 -5.21 -0.91 -7.65
N ILE A 59 -4.26 -1.80 -7.97
CA ILE A 59 -3.90 -2.95 -7.14
C ILE A 59 -2.58 -2.62 -6.46
N LEU A 60 -2.60 -2.56 -5.14
CA LEU A 60 -1.41 -2.40 -4.31
C LEU A 60 -1.01 -3.76 -3.73
N ILE A 61 0.24 -4.15 -3.93
CA ILE A 61 0.85 -5.30 -3.27
C ILE A 61 1.83 -4.73 -2.25
N THR A 62 1.58 -5.02 -0.96
CA THR A 62 2.50 -4.59 0.09
C THR A 62 2.40 -5.47 1.33
N HIS A 63 3.51 -5.54 2.06
CA HIS A 63 3.57 -6.06 3.43
C HIS A 63 3.22 -5.00 4.49
N ASP A 64 3.13 -3.72 4.14
CA ASP A 64 2.80 -2.64 5.08
C ASP A 64 1.28 -2.49 5.27
N LEU A 65 0.78 -3.06 6.36
CA LEU A 65 -0.65 -2.95 6.73
C LEU A 65 -1.08 -1.52 7.08
N GLY A 66 -0.16 -0.63 7.50
CA GLY A 66 -0.47 0.78 7.72
C GLY A 66 -0.81 1.50 6.41
N VAL A 67 -0.13 1.14 5.33
CA VAL A 67 -0.47 1.63 3.99
C VAL A 67 -1.82 1.10 3.52
N VAL A 68 -2.05 -0.21 3.70
CA VAL A 68 -3.31 -0.87 3.33
C VAL A 68 -4.51 -0.23 4.03
N ALA A 69 -4.38 0.10 5.32
CA ALA A 69 -5.45 0.72 6.11
C ALA A 69 -5.92 2.08 5.56
N ASN A 70 -5.05 2.81 4.87
CA ASN A 70 -5.33 4.15 4.37
C ASN A 70 -5.77 4.19 2.90
N LEU A 71 -5.31 3.25 2.07
CA LEU A 71 -5.56 3.28 0.62
C LEU A 71 -6.64 2.31 0.16
N ALA A 72 -6.74 1.14 0.78
CA ALA A 72 -7.46 0.03 0.18
C ALA A 72 -8.95 0.05 0.53
N ASP A 73 -9.81 -0.05 -0.48
CA ASP A 73 -11.24 -0.33 -0.27
C ASP A 73 -11.48 -1.80 0.08
N ARG A 74 -10.72 -2.69 -0.57
CA ARG A 74 -10.78 -4.14 -0.44
C ARG A 74 -9.38 -4.70 -0.26
N VAL A 75 -9.29 -5.75 0.55
CA VAL A 75 -8.01 -6.38 0.91
C VAL A 75 -8.11 -7.88 0.68
N ALA A 76 -7.07 -8.46 0.10
CA ALA A 76 -6.87 -9.90 0.00
C ALA A 76 -5.57 -10.26 0.73
N VAL A 77 -5.67 -11.16 1.70
CA VAL A 77 -4.54 -11.65 2.48
C VAL A 77 -4.07 -12.96 1.86
N MET A 78 -2.77 -13.04 1.56
CA MET A 78 -2.17 -14.21 0.95
C MET A 78 -1.22 -14.90 1.94
N TYR A 79 -1.27 -16.24 1.95
CA TYR A 79 -0.31 -17.08 2.67
C TYR A 79 0.04 -18.30 1.81
N ALA A 80 1.34 -18.60 1.69
CA ALA A 80 1.84 -19.72 0.89
C ALA A 80 1.26 -19.76 -0.55
N GLY A 81 1.16 -18.60 -1.20
CA GLY A 81 0.64 -18.47 -2.57
C GLY A 81 -0.87 -18.64 -2.71
N LYS A 82 -1.64 -18.66 -1.61
CA LYS A 82 -3.10 -18.77 -1.62
C LYS A 82 -3.73 -17.60 -0.93
N ILE A 83 -4.82 -17.08 -1.50
CA ILE A 83 -5.68 -16.11 -0.80
C ILE A 83 -6.36 -16.86 0.33
N VAL A 84 -6.02 -16.51 1.57
CA VAL A 84 -6.57 -17.13 2.78
C VAL A 84 -7.72 -16.32 3.36
N GLU A 85 -7.80 -15.04 3.04
CA GLU A 85 -8.90 -14.17 3.44
C GLU A 85 -9.08 -13.01 2.45
N GLN A 86 -10.31 -12.57 2.21
CA GLN A 86 -10.60 -11.42 1.36
C GLN A 86 -11.87 -10.72 1.85
N GLY A 87 -11.86 -9.39 1.89
CA GLY A 87 -13.01 -8.61 2.37
C GLY A 87 -12.85 -7.12 2.10
N SER A 88 -13.78 -6.32 2.65
CA SER A 88 -13.54 -4.89 2.78
C SER A 88 -12.34 -4.66 3.70
N ALA A 89 -11.62 -3.55 3.54
CA ALA A 89 -10.54 -3.22 4.48
C ALA A 89 -11.06 -3.19 5.93
N ARG A 90 -12.28 -2.67 6.15
CA ARG A 90 -12.91 -2.68 7.46
C ARG A 90 -13.08 -4.09 8.04
N ASP A 91 -13.58 -5.04 7.25
CA ASP A 91 -13.79 -6.41 7.74
C ASP A 91 -12.46 -7.10 8.01
N ILE A 92 -11.46 -6.93 7.14
CA ILE A 92 -10.13 -7.50 7.36
C ILE A 92 -9.51 -6.96 8.65
N PHE A 93 -9.54 -5.63 8.88
CA PHE A 93 -8.87 -5.03 10.04
C PHE A 93 -9.61 -5.23 11.37
N TYR A 94 -10.94 -5.27 11.37
CA TYR A 94 -11.73 -5.31 12.61
C TYR A 94 -12.44 -6.64 12.86
N ARG A 95 -12.55 -7.50 11.86
CA ARG A 95 -13.30 -8.77 11.91
C ARG A 95 -12.54 -9.91 11.21
N ALA A 96 -11.20 -9.88 11.28
CA ALA A 96 -10.34 -10.92 10.73
C ALA A 96 -10.82 -12.32 11.15
N ALA A 97 -11.16 -13.15 10.17
CA ALA A 97 -11.67 -14.50 10.38
C ALA A 97 -10.54 -15.54 10.33
N HIS A 98 -9.50 -15.32 9.52
CA HIS A 98 -8.42 -16.27 9.37
C HIS A 98 -7.34 -16.06 10.45
N PRO A 99 -6.86 -17.13 11.14
CA PRO A 99 -5.87 -17.00 12.21
C PRO A 99 -4.58 -16.29 11.78
N TYR A 100 -4.15 -16.50 10.53
CA TYR A 100 -2.99 -15.81 9.95
C TYR A 100 -3.22 -14.30 9.81
N THR A 101 -4.38 -13.87 9.30
CA THR A 101 -4.74 -12.45 9.21
C THR A 101 -4.77 -11.81 10.59
N ALA A 102 -5.36 -12.48 11.57
CA ALA A 102 -5.38 -12.00 12.95
C ALA A 102 -3.96 -11.91 13.54
N ALA A 103 -3.07 -12.86 13.22
CA ALA A 103 -1.68 -12.81 13.64
C ALA A 103 -0.90 -11.65 12.99
N LEU A 104 -1.12 -11.40 11.70
CA LEU A 104 -0.55 -10.25 10.98
C LEU A 104 -0.98 -8.92 11.60
N LEU A 105 -2.27 -8.75 11.88
CA LEU A 105 -2.79 -7.52 12.50
C LEU A 105 -2.22 -7.30 13.90
N ARG A 106 -2.04 -8.37 14.70
CA ARG A 106 -1.41 -8.29 16.02
C ARG A 106 0.08 -7.91 15.97
N SER A 107 0.72 -8.04 14.82
CA SER A 107 2.13 -7.65 14.65
C SER A 107 2.31 -6.15 14.40
N LEU A 108 1.21 -5.43 14.15
CA LEU A 108 1.25 -3.98 13.98
C LEU A 108 1.59 -3.29 15.31
N PRO A 109 2.48 -2.27 15.29
CA PRO A 109 2.75 -1.47 16.47
C PRO A 109 1.50 -0.69 16.89
N THR A 110 1.03 -0.92 18.12
CA THR A 110 -0.05 -0.14 18.75
C THR A 110 0.48 1.18 19.30
N VAL A 111 -0.29 2.26 19.13
CA VAL A 111 0.00 3.61 19.64
C VAL A 111 0.18 3.63 21.17
N GLU A 112 -0.37 2.66 21.90
CA GLU A 112 -0.18 2.53 23.35
C GLU A 112 1.24 2.14 23.77
N THR A 113 2.05 1.60 22.86
CA THR A 113 3.42 1.12 23.18
C THR A 113 4.48 2.23 23.06
N SER A 114 4.13 3.44 22.60
CA SER A 114 5.10 4.54 22.39
C SER A 114 5.06 5.64 23.48
N ARG A 115 4.52 5.36 24.67
CA ARG A 115 4.42 6.33 25.79
C ARG A 115 5.01 5.85 27.11
N SER A 116 5.96 4.93 27.05
CA SER A 116 6.72 4.50 28.21
C SER A 116 8.18 4.28 27.84
N GLU A 117 8.88 5.38 27.56
CA GLU A 117 10.30 5.59 27.85
C GLU A 117 10.50 7.04 28.30
#